data_AF-A0A2P5HZP0-F1
#
_entry.id   AF-A0A2P5HZP0-F1
#
_cell.length_a   1.000
_cell.length_b   1.000
_cell.length_c   1.000
_cell.angle_alpha   90.00
_cell.angle_beta   90.00
_cell.angle_gamma   90.00
#
_symmetry.space_group_name_H-M   'P 1'
#
loop_
_entity.id
_entity.type
_entity.pdbx_description
1 polymer ?
#
loop_
_entity_poly.entity_id
_entity_poly.type
_entity_poly.pdbx_seq_one_letter_code
_entity_poly.pdbx_strand_id
1 'polypeptide(L)'
;MRRLRVRDPLGLCWACGGSISYNATSQKRTLIERSRVVGTRRKVKVKSHLPAFDLPDVVLDLDAEDSPYARPFNEKDAAQQRAKWGQNPLLPEVEERVAQLEKDIIRDRNKMNHILAARYHPYKISDLDVLSVALLGGNATASSLADHKDGAVDQDGPRQDDALLRGRNQALDNNGIPQRIQARDANTIIHFLLHRQRQAPVSHKTASASVNVNSSDTFENAVKHCKNLSFLKRLCLHSFSSGHEAITPASMDCIAGWFTDSKRNKPSRSYDQDALKLVNNLTMRQLSGNTGLSPSLSRVGLSLAANLALLPAIIQYLHICLSQGFIGGSTEDKPATLGAVGEGILQALKQGDGSARGTRLELFTLLTGRSLAGSTVQPSLFGSSLSSTEGDPDTHEIYVQLLGQLGAYRLLWHSWNKGTETRMRRYIPVYHAALIRCAEVLRDANNVAGLDCTTATGDLERDAELDMHAIDALDAYHASSTPAEDPYAFRIENAPSMDEITEVFMSTNIHQAVALVNDLITSAGTASTLE
;
A
#
# COMPACT_ATOMS: atom_id res chain seq x y z
N MET A 1 -28.19 -32.63 -3.11
CA MET A 1 -26.71 -32.54 -3.06
C MET A 1 -26.11 -33.19 -4.32
N ARG A 2 -25.26 -32.47 -5.07
CA ARG A 2 -24.36 -33.03 -6.09
C ARG A 2 -23.03 -32.26 -6.00
N ARG A 3 -21.89 -32.95 -5.90
CA ARG A 3 -20.56 -32.30 -5.87
C ARG A 3 -20.05 -32.11 -7.29
N LEU A 4 -19.94 -30.86 -7.75
CA LEU A 4 -19.20 -30.53 -8.96
C LEU A 4 -17.69 -30.59 -8.65
N ARG A 5 -16.94 -31.37 -9.43
CA ARG A 5 -15.47 -31.32 -9.44
C ARG A 5 -15.05 -30.30 -10.48
N VAL A 6 -14.39 -29.22 -10.05
CA VAL A 6 -13.59 -28.38 -10.95
C VAL A 6 -12.30 -29.16 -11.28
N ARG A 7 -11.74 -28.94 -12.47
CA ARG A 7 -10.45 -29.53 -12.91
C ARG A 7 -9.35 -28.49 -12.77
N ASP A 8 -8.25 -28.86 -12.15
CA ASP A 8 -7.01 -28.08 -12.18
C ASP A 8 -6.28 -28.27 -13.53
N PRO A 9 -5.80 -27.20 -14.17
CA PRO A 9 -4.76 -27.26 -15.20
C PRO A 9 -3.39 -26.81 -14.64
N LEU A 10 -2.31 -27.15 -15.38
CA LEU A 10 -0.93 -26.67 -15.16
C LEU A 10 -0.19 -27.18 -13.90
N GLY A 11 -0.05 -28.49 -13.78
CA GLY A 11 1.06 -29.07 -13.00
C GLY A 11 2.40 -28.89 -13.74
N LEU A 12 3.34 -28.15 -13.16
CA LEU A 12 4.73 -28.02 -13.62
C LEU A 12 5.71 -28.49 -12.55
N CYS A 13 5.95 -29.81 -12.49
CA CYS A 13 6.94 -30.41 -11.61
C CYS A 13 8.36 -30.04 -12.05
N TRP A 14 9.06 -29.18 -11.30
CA TRP A 14 10.50 -28.99 -11.45
C TRP A 14 11.23 -30.16 -10.80
N ALA A 15 11.86 -31.01 -11.61
CA ALA A 15 12.58 -32.19 -11.15
C ALA A 15 13.93 -31.83 -10.50
N CYS A 16 14.30 -32.57 -9.44
CA CYS A 16 15.56 -32.37 -8.73
C CYS A 16 16.79 -32.70 -9.60
N GLY A 17 17.69 -31.73 -9.79
CA GLY A 17 18.89 -31.87 -10.63
C GLY A 17 20.21 -31.88 -9.85
N GLY A 18 20.88 -33.04 -9.82
CA GLY A 18 22.33 -33.25 -9.67
C GLY A 18 23.17 -32.33 -8.77
N SER A 19 23.58 -32.84 -7.60
CA SER A 19 24.70 -32.27 -6.84
C SER A 19 26.04 -32.59 -7.53
N ILE A 20 26.62 -31.63 -8.27
CA ILE A 20 27.95 -31.80 -8.86
C ILE A 20 29.02 -31.36 -7.85
N SER A 21 29.85 -32.31 -7.41
CA SER A 21 31.00 -32.07 -6.55
C SER A 21 32.24 -31.73 -7.39
N TYR A 22 32.91 -30.62 -7.09
CA TYR A 22 34.18 -30.24 -7.72
C TYR A 22 35.32 -30.21 -6.70
N ASN A 23 35.96 -31.36 -6.50
CA ASN A 23 37.31 -31.43 -5.96
C ASN A 23 38.30 -31.11 -7.10
N ALA A 24 39.04 -30.01 -7.00
CA ALA A 24 40.09 -29.64 -7.95
C ALA A 24 41.33 -29.10 -7.22
N THR A 25 42.24 -30.00 -6.86
CA THR A 25 43.49 -29.68 -6.18
C THR A 25 44.53 -29.10 -7.15
N SER A 26 45.31 -28.13 -6.68
CA SER A 26 46.68 -27.81 -7.11
C SER A 26 47.06 -27.84 -8.62
N GLN A 27 47.46 -26.68 -9.15
CA GLN A 27 48.73 -26.63 -9.88
C GLN A 27 49.41 -25.25 -9.78
N LYS A 28 50.71 -25.25 -9.42
CA LYS A 28 51.61 -24.10 -9.53
C LYS A 28 52.23 -24.10 -10.92
N ARG A 29 52.33 -22.95 -11.59
CA ARG A 29 53.29 -22.71 -12.70
C ARG A 29 53.82 -21.27 -12.66
N THR A 30 54.99 -21.06 -13.26
CA THR A 30 55.87 -19.90 -13.07
C THR A 30 56.61 -19.57 -14.37
N LEU A 31 56.74 -18.27 -14.73
CA LEU A 31 57.61 -17.74 -15.82
C LEU A 31 57.17 -18.22 -17.24
N ILE A 32 57.57 -17.69 -18.42
CA ILE A 32 58.30 -16.47 -18.89
C ILE A 32 57.84 -16.22 -20.37
N GLU A 33 57.91 -15.07 -21.06
CA GLU A 33 58.73 -13.85 -20.89
C GLU A 33 58.04 -12.51 -21.31
N ARG A 34 58.67 -11.70 -22.20
CA ARG A 34 58.32 -10.32 -22.63
C ARG A 34 57.35 -10.26 -23.81
N SER A 35 56.69 -9.10 -24.01
CA SER A 35 56.37 -8.55 -25.33
C SER A 35 56.28 -7.02 -25.29
N ARG A 36 56.39 -6.36 -26.47
CA ARG A 36 56.75 -4.93 -26.57
C ARG A 36 55.58 -3.94 -26.58
N VAL A 37 55.91 -2.70 -26.27
CA VAL A 37 55.09 -1.48 -26.34
C VAL A 37 54.50 -1.23 -27.74
N VAL A 38 53.19 -0.96 -27.79
CA VAL A 38 52.59 0.06 -28.68
C VAL A 38 51.56 0.82 -27.85
N GLY A 39 51.63 2.16 -27.86
CA GLY A 39 50.78 3.01 -27.01
C GLY A 39 49.60 3.64 -27.75
N THR A 40 48.39 3.48 -27.23
CA THR A 40 47.23 4.32 -27.58
C THR A 40 46.62 4.93 -26.32
N ARG A 41 46.86 6.23 -26.09
CA ARG A 41 46.33 6.96 -24.92
C ARG A 41 44.80 7.12 -25.02
N ARG A 42 44.02 6.17 -24.49
CA ARG A 42 42.63 6.44 -24.11
C ARG A 42 42.61 7.48 -22.97
N LYS A 43 41.95 8.61 -23.19
CA LYS A 43 41.73 9.63 -22.15
C LYS A 43 40.74 9.09 -21.11
N VAL A 44 41.26 8.49 -20.03
CA VAL A 44 40.46 8.16 -18.85
C VAL A 44 40.09 9.46 -18.14
N LYS A 45 38.79 9.74 -17.98
CA LYS A 45 38.34 10.82 -17.07
C LYS A 45 38.72 10.40 -15.64
N VAL A 46 39.71 11.07 -15.05
CA VAL A 46 40.09 10.87 -13.65
C VAL A 46 38.94 11.33 -12.76
N LYS A 47 38.58 10.54 -11.74
CA LYS A 47 37.48 10.86 -10.82
C LYS A 47 37.89 12.03 -9.92
N SER A 48 37.03 13.04 -9.81
CA SER A 48 37.27 14.32 -9.13
C SER A 48 37.32 14.27 -7.59
N HIS A 49 37.43 13.08 -6.99
CA HIS A 49 37.55 12.89 -5.55
C HIS A 49 38.60 11.82 -5.22
N LEU A 50 39.86 12.16 -5.50
CA LEU A 50 40.92 11.90 -4.53
C LEU A 50 40.87 13.05 -3.51
N PRO A 51 41.12 12.83 -2.20
CA PRO A 51 41.48 13.93 -1.34
C PRO A 51 42.74 14.59 -1.92
N ALA A 52 42.80 15.92 -1.92
CA ALA A 52 44.03 16.60 -2.29
C ALA A 52 45.16 16.09 -1.36
N PHE A 53 46.31 15.78 -1.94
CA PHE A 53 47.48 15.43 -1.14
C PHE A 53 47.79 16.59 -0.20
N ASP A 54 48.10 16.27 1.06
CA ASP A 54 48.69 17.23 2.00
C ASP A 54 50.14 17.49 1.57
N LEU A 55 50.25 18.23 0.45
CA LEU A 55 51.51 18.65 -0.16
C LEU A 55 52.25 19.51 0.86
N PRO A 56 53.55 19.27 1.11
CA PRO A 56 54.34 20.24 1.85
C PRO A 56 54.30 21.59 1.11
N ASP A 57 54.37 22.71 1.84
CA ASP A 57 54.40 24.08 1.25
C ASP A 57 55.47 24.25 0.15
N VAL A 58 56.49 23.39 0.14
CA VAL A 58 57.36 23.18 -1.02
C VAL A 58 56.66 22.28 -2.04
N VAL A 59 55.70 22.84 -2.77
CA VAL A 59 55.24 22.26 -4.02
C VAL A 59 56.41 22.31 -5.01
N LEU A 60 56.90 21.14 -5.40
CA LEU A 60 57.83 21.01 -6.52
C LEU A 60 57.05 21.19 -7.82
N ASP A 61 57.13 22.39 -8.39
CA ASP A 61 56.90 22.58 -9.83
C ASP A 61 57.99 21.79 -10.57
N LEU A 62 57.66 20.56 -10.98
CA LEU A 62 58.58 19.65 -11.70
C LEU A 62 58.98 20.17 -13.08
N ASP A 63 58.28 21.20 -13.54
CA ASP A 63 58.50 21.99 -14.76
C ASP A 63 59.56 23.10 -14.56
N ALA A 64 60.06 23.30 -13.32
CA ALA A 64 60.84 24.46 -12.90
C ALA A 64 62.27 24.13 -12.40
N GLU A 65 62.90 23.06 -12.90
CA GLU A 65 64.36 22.95 -12.85
C GLU A 65 64.99 24.24 -13.45
N ASP A 66 66.05 24.75 -12.81
CA ASP A 66 66.71 26.03 -13.09
C ASP A 66 65.88 27.34 -12.92
N SER A 67 64.69 27.30 -12.30
CA SER A 67 63.97 28.53 -11.93
C SER A 67 64.70 29.29 -10.80
N PRO A 68 65.10 30.57 -10.97
CA PRO A 68 65.83 31.33 -9.95
C PRO A 68 64.98 31.71 -8.73
N TYR A 69 63.68 31.44 -8.77
CA TYR A 69 62.75 31.63 -7.65
C TYR A 69 62.46 30.33 -6.88
N ALA A 70 62.85 29.17 -7.44
CA ALA A 70 62.77 27.89 -6.76
C ALA A 70 64.04 27.69 -5.90
N ARG A 71 63.88 27.45 -4.60
CA ARG A 71 65.01 27.06 -3.74
C ARG A 71 65.45 25.64 -4.12
N PRO A 72 66.76 25.39 -4.37
CA PRO A 72 67.24 24.04 -4.62
C PRO A 72 67.05 23.15 -3.38
N PHE A 73 66.57 21.93 -3.62
CA PHE A 73 66.39 20.88 -2.62
C PHE A 73 67.74 20.51 -1.99
N ASN A 74 67.86 20.61 -0.66
CA ASN A 74 69.14 20.40 0.03
C ASN A 74 69.12 19.23 1.03
N GLU A 75 70.29 18.92 1.59
CA GLU A 75 70.47 17.79 2.51
C GLU A 75 69.61 17.87 3.78
N LYS A 76 69.23 19.06 4.24
CA LYS A 76 68.31 19.22 5.38
C LYS A 76 66.89 18.85 4.98
N ASP A 77 66.47 19.19 3.77
CA ASP A 77 65.17 18.82 3.21
C ASP A 77 65.10 17.29 3.01
N ALA A 78 66.18 16.69 2.46
CA ALA A 78 66.33 15.25 2.34
C ALA A 78 66.35 14.53 3.71
N ALA A 79 66.98 15.13 4.73
CA ALA A 79 66.98 14.60 6.09
C ALA A 79 65.59 14.70 6.75
N GLN A 80 64.88 15.82 6.57
CA GLN A 80 63.50 15.99 7.05
C GLN A 80 62.53 15.02 6.37
N GLN A 81 62.66 14.80 5.06
CA GLN A 81 61.86 13.78 4.36
C GLN A 81 62.14 12.38 4.92
N ARG A 82 63.40 11.98 5.06
CA ARG A 82 63.77 10.67 5.66
C ARG A 82 63.35 10.55 7.14
N ALA A 83 63.31 11.65 7.90
CA ALA A 83 62.84 11.65 9.28
C ALA A 83 61.31 11.53 9.40
N LYS A 84 60.55 12.18 8.51
CA LYS A 84 59.07 12.15 8.49
C LYS A 84 58.52 10.86 7.86
N TRP A 85 59.22 10.29 6.88
CA TRP A 85 58.71 9.22 6.00
C TRP A 85 59.62 7.98 5.87
N GLY A 86 60.76 7.95 6.57
CA GLY A 86 61.68 6.80 6.55
C GLY A 86 62.28 6.52 5.17
N GLN A 87 62.41 5.23 4.83
CA GLN A 87 62.83 4.78 3.50
C GLN A 87 61.67 4.66 2.50
N ASN A 88 60.40 4.74 2.94
CA ASN A 88 59.24 4.58 2.08
C ASN A 88 58.04 5.41 2.59
N PRO A 89 57.72 6.58 1.96
CA PRO A 89 56.62 7.44 2.38
C PRO A 89 55.24 6.78 2.28
N LEU A 90 55.10 5.70 1.52
CA LEU A 90 53.85 4.96 1.39
C LEU A 90 53.55 4.07 2.60
N LEU A 91 54.55 3.75 3.44
CA LEU A 91 54.37 2.85 4.58
C LEU A 91 53.35 3.39 5.61
N PRO A 92 53.48 4.62 6.16
CA PRO A 92 52.52 5.12 7.15
C PRO A 92 51.10 5.30 6.57
N GLU A 93 50.97 5.66 5.29
CA GLU A 93 49.65 5.75 4.65
C GLU A 93 49.00 4.36 4.48
N VAL A 94 49.79 3.33 4.15
CA VAL A 94 49.31 1.95 4.10
C VAL A 94 48.94 1.44 5.49
N GLU A 95 49.71 1.75 6.53
CA GLU A 95 49.41 1.41 7.92
C GLU A 95 48.11 2.07 8.40
N GLU A 96 47.89 3.36 8.13
CA GLU A 96 46.63 4.05 8.44
C GLU A 96 45.44 3.42 7.69
N ARG A 97 45.59 3.15 6.39
CA ARG A 97 44.56 2.50 5.57
C ARG A 97 44.24 1.09 6.06
N VAL A 98 45.23 0.34 6.56
CA VAL A 98 45.02 -0.99 7.20
C VAL A 98 44.30 -0.83 8.53
N ALA A 99 44.74 0.06 9.42
CA ALA A 99 44.07 0.30 10.70
C ALA A 99 42.61 0.78 10.53
N GLN A 100 42.31 1.56 9.50
CA GLN A 100 40.94 1.95 9.17
C GLN A 100 40.13 0.79 8.57
N LEU A 101 40.75 -0.07 7.76
CA LEU A 101 40.13 -1.29 7.23
C LEU A 101 39.77 -2.28 8.35
N GLU A 102 40.60 -2.41 9.39
CA GLU A 102 40.32 -3.23 10.56
C GLU A 102 39.13 -2.69 11.39
N LYS A 103 39.11 -1.37 11.68
CA LYS A 103 37.96 -0.71 12.34
C LYS A 103 36.66 -0.95 11.57
N ASP A 104 36.71 -0.81 10.24
CA ASP A 104 35.61 -1.13 9.33
C ASP A 104 35.14 -2.58 9.46
N ILE A 105 36.07 -3.55 9.41
CA ILE A 105 35.76 -4.99 9.51
C ILE A 105 35.14 -5.32 10.87
N ILE A 106 35.64 -4.74 11.97
CA ILE A 106 35.09 -4.94 13.33
C ILE A 106 33.67 -4.37 13.42
N ARG A 107 33.46 -3.12 12.98
CA ARG A 107 32.13 -2.49 12.92
C ARG A 107 31.14 -3.33 12.12
N ASP A 108 31.53 -3.74 10.92
CA ASP A 108 30.64 -4.44 9.99
C ASP A 108 30.37 -5.90 10.44
N ARG A 109 31.32 -6.52 11.15
CA ARG A 109 31.11 -7.80 11.86
C ARG A 109 30.17 -7.64 13.06
N ASN A 110 30.27 -6.56 13.82
CA ASN A 110 29.37 -6.30 14.96
C ASN A 110 27.94 -6.03 14.50
N LYS A 111 27.76 -5.22 13.43
CA LYS A 111 26.49 -5.05 12.72
C LYS A 111 25.88 -6.39 12.32
N MET A 112 26.65 -7.24 11.63
CA MET A 112 26.20 -8.58 11.24
C MET A 112 25.81 -9.43 12.47
N ASN A 113 26.67 -9.54 13.47
CA ASN A 113 26.42 -10.36 14.66
C ASN A 113 25.11 -9.96 15.37
N HIS A 114 24.80 -8.66 15.44
CA HIS A 114 23.53 -8.16 15.99
C HIS A 114 22.32 -8.64 15.18
N ILE A 115 22.40 -8.61 13.84
CA ILE A 115 21.35 -9.14 12.95
C ILE A 115 21.19 -10.66 13.13
N LEU A 116 22.30 -11.40 13.26
CA LEU A 116 22.26 -12.86 13.38
C LEU A 116 21.78 -13.36 14.74
N ALA A 117 21.93 -12.56 15.81
CA ALA A 117 21.40 -12.86 17.13
C ALA A 117 19.86 -12.72 17.20
N ALA A 118 19.26 -11.87 16.35
CA ALA A 118 17.82 -11.65 16.32
C ALA A 118 17.11 -12.60 15.33
N ARG A 119 16.28 -13.53 15.83
CA ARG A 119 15.46 -14.44 14.99
C ARG A 119 14.67 -13.68 13.93
N TYR A 120 14.01 -12.61 14.37
CA TYR A 120 13.22 -11.67 13.58
C TYR A 120 13.92 -10.30 13.56
N HIS A 121 14.51 -9.94 12.43
CA HIS A 121 15.19 -8.66 12.26
C HIS A 121 14.83 -8.04 10.90
N PRO A 122 14.33 -6.79 10.83
CA PRO A 122 13.93 -6.15 9.56
C PRO A 122 15.07 -5.95 8.55
N TYR A 123 16.32 -6.18 8.95
CA TYR A 123 17.50 -6.16 8.09
C TYR A 123 18.06 -7.55 7.73
N LYS A 124 17.36 -8.66 8.00
CA LYS A 124 17.78 -9.98 7.50
C LYS A 124 17.87 -9.97 5.96
N ILE A 125 18.63 -10.91 5.40
CA ILE A 125 18.76 -11.09 3.95
C ILE A 125 17.87 -12.25 3.53
N SER A 126 17.00 -12.00 2.56
CA SER A 126 16.18 -12.99 1.86
C SER A 126 16.70 -13.24 0.45
N ASP A 127 16.26 -14.35 -0.15
CA ASP A 127 16.54 -14.67 -1.56
C ASP A 127 15.97 -13.59 -2.50
N LEU A 128 14.90 -12.89 -2.10
CA LEU A 128 14.34 -11.76 -2.82
C LEU A 128 15.26 -10.52 -2.79
N ASP A 129 16.01 -10.31 -1.70
CA ASP A 129 17.03 -9.24 -1.66
C ASP A 129 18.18 -9.58 -2.63
N VAL A 130 18.65 -10.84 -2.61
CA VAL A 130 19.68 -11.34 -3.55
C VAL A 130 19.22 -11.19 -5.00
N LEU A 131 17.99 -11.62 -5.31
CA LEU A 131 17.38 -11.51 -6.63
C LEU A 131 17.20 -10.04 -7.05
N SER A 132 16.80 -9.15 -6.13
CA SER A 132 16.66 -7.72 -6.43
C SER A 132 17.99 -7.07 -6.84
N VAL A 133 19.12 -7.47 -6.25
CA VAL A 133 20.45 -6.99 -6.63
C VAL A 133 20.94 -7.65 -7.92
N ALA A 134 20.53 -8.89 -8.21
CA ALA A 134 20.79 -9.53 -9.50
C ALA A 134 20.04 -8.88 -10.66
N LEU A 135 18.77 -8.50 -10.47
CA LEU A 135 17.93 -7.90 -11.52
C LEU A 135 18.16 -6.39 -11.69
N LEU A 136 18.30 -5.63 -10.60
CA LEU A 136 18.46 -4.16 -10.65
C LEU A 136 19.94 -3.72 -10.71
N GLY A 137 20.87 -4.67 -10.55
CA GLY A 137 22.29 -4.41 -10.44
C GLY A 137 22.72 -3.83 -9.08
N GLY A 138 24.02 -3.55 -8.94
CA GLY A 138 24.61 -2.89 -7.77
C GLY A 138 24.27 -1.39 -7.71
N ASN A 139 25.06 -0.58 -7.01
CA ASN A 139 24.80 0.87 -6.99
C ASN A 139 25.36 1.60 -8.23
N ALA A 140 26.26 0.96 -8.98
CA ALA A 140 26.80 1.49 -10.23
C ALA A 140 25.73 1.67 -11.33
N THR A 141 24.70 0.81 -11.39
CA THR A 141 23.60 0.96 -12.35
C THR A 141 22.70 2.15 -12.02
N ALA A 142 22.44 2.41 -10.73
CA ALA A 142 21.62 3.56 -10.29
C ALA A 142 22.23 4.91 -10.74
N SER A 143 23.55 5.10 -10.58
CA SER A 143 24.22 6.29 -11.10
C SER A 143 24.15 6.38 -12.63
N SER A 144 24.32 5.27 -13.34
CA SER A 144 24.24 5.25 -14.81
C SER A 144 22.84 5.52 -15.37
N LEU A 145 21.78 5.40 -14.57
CA LEU A 145 20.42 5.83 -14.95
C LEU A 145 20.10 7.28 -14.53
N ALA A 146 20.88 7.88 -13.63
CA ALA A 146 20.79 9.30 -13.31
C ALA A 146 21.38 10.14 -14.45
N ASP A 147 22.56 9.76 -14.95
CA ASP A 147 23.29 10.36 -16.09
C ASP A 147 22.54 10.25 -17.46
N HIS A 148 21.27 9.83 -17.47
CA HIS A 148 20.39 9.74 -18.63
C HIS A 148 19.07 10.53 -18.46
N LYS A 149 18.95 11.41 -17.46
CA LYS A 149 17.73 12.21 -17.20
C LYS A 149 17.90 13.74 -17.26
N ASP A 150 19.05 14.25 -17.70
CA ASP A 150 19.32 15.69 -17.97
C ASP A 150 18.64 16.20 -19.26
N GLY A 151 17.36 15.84 -19.48
CA GLY A 151 16.68 16.02 -20.76
C GLY A 151 15.15 16.13 -20.69
N ALA A 152 14.58 16.39 -19.51
CA ALA A 152 13.16 16.70 -19.36
C ALA A 152 12.96 17.68 -18.19
N VAL A 153 12.28 18.80 -18.47
CA VAL A 153 11.90 19.84 -17.52
C VAL A 153 10.54 19.49 -16.89
N ASP A 154 10.30 19.99 -15.67
CA ASP A 154 9.07 19.89 -14.86
C ASP A 154 8.51 18.50 -14.52
N GLN A 155 8.52 18.16 -13.23
CA GLN A 155 7.40 18.46 -12.31
C GLN A 155 7.72 17.99 -10.88
N ASP A 156 7.11 18.65 -9.88
CA ASP A 156 7.36 18.39 -8.47
C ASP A 156 6.82 17.04 -7.98
N GLY A 157 7.74 16.14 -7.63
CA GLY A 157 7.40 14.90 -6.94
C GLY A 157 8.64 14.17 -6.42
N PRO A 158 8.69 13.77 -5.13
CA PRO A 158 9.78 12.94 -4.62
C PRO A 158 9.70 11.54 -5.25
N ARG A 159 10.50 11.34 -6.32
CA ARG A 159 10.49 10.12 -7.17
C ARG A 159 10.61 8.85 -6.32
N GLN A 160 9.65 7.92 -6.47
CA GLN A 160 9.58 6.69 -5.66
C GLN A 160 10.83 5.82 -5.75
N ASP A 161 11.47 5.78 -6.93
CA ASP A 161 12.75 5.08 -7.19
C ASP A 161 13.82 5.43 -6.15
N ASP A 162 13.90 6.70 -5.77
CA ASP A 162 14.90 7.24 -4.84
C ASP A 162 14.70 6.71 -3.43
N ALA A 163 13.45 6.52 -2.99
CA ALA A 163 13.12 5.93 -1.70
C ALA A 163 13.48 4.44 -1.66
N LEU A 164 13.23 3.71 -2.76
CA LEU A 164 13.59 2.29 -2.89
C LEU A 164 15.12 2.10 -2.88
N LEU A 165 15.86 2.92 -3.63
CA LEU A 165 17.32 2.87 -3.69
C LEU A 165 17.97 3.26 -2.34
N ARG A 166 17.49 4.32 -1.68
CA ARG A 166 17.95 4.70 -0.33
C ARG A 166 17.67 3.59 0.69
N GLY A 167 16.48 3.00 0.65
CA GLY A 167 16.11 1.86 1.51
C GLY A 167 16.99 0.63 1.28
N ARG A 168 17.31 0.30 0.02
CA ARG A 168 18.24 -0.78 -0.34
C ARG A 168 19.64 -0.53 0.21
N ASN A 169 20.18 0.68 0.04
CA ASN A 169 21.51 1.03 0.51
C ASN A 169 21.61 1.01 2.04
N GLN A 170 20.59 1.52 2.74
CA GLN A 170 20.48 1.41 4.19
C GLN A 170 20.39 -0.05 4.65
N ALA A 171 19.74 -0.94 3.90
CA ALA A 171 19.70 -2.37 4.22
C ALA A 171 21.06 -3.06 4.00
N LEU A 172 21.79 -2.73 2.93
CA LEU A 172 23.15 -3.26 2.69
C LEU A 172 24.15 -2.80 3.75
N ASP A 173 24.13 -1.51 4.11
CA ASP A 173 25.04 -0.98 5.14
C ASP A 173 24.74 -1.56 6.53
N ASN A 174 23.46 -1.71 6.91
CA ASN A 174 23.11 -2.33 8.19
C ASN A 174 23.46 -3.83 8.23
N ASN A 175 23.49 -4.53 7.09
CA ASN A 175 24.03 -5.89 6.97
C ASN A 175 25.56 -6.01 7.12
N GLY A 176 26.25 -4.88 7.35
CA GLY A 176 27.70 -4.86 7.36
C GLY A 176 28.29 -5.29 6.02
N ILE A 177 27.69 -4.85 4.91
CA ILE A 177 28.29 -4.94 3.57
C ILE A 177 29.02 -3.61 3.34
N PRO A 178 30.37 -3.58 3.35
CA PRO A 178 31.13 -2.33 3.30
C PRO A 178 30.78 -1.47 2.08
N GLN A 179 30.75 -0.15 2.23
CA GLN A 179 30.42 0.79 1.16
C GLN A 179 31.32 0.61 -0.08
N ARG A 180 32.61 0.28 0.11
CA ARG A 180 33.59 -0.09 -0.93
C ARG A 180 33.24 -1.33 -1.77
N ILE A 181 32.23 -2.10 -1.36
CA ILE A 181 31.65 -3.23 -2.10
C ILE A 181 30.29 -2.86 -2.69
N GLN A 182 29.48 -2.05 -1.99
CA GLN A 182 28.23 -1.49 -2.55
C GLN A 182 28.50 -0.65 -3.82
N ALA A 183 29.65 0.03 -3.88
CA ALA A 183 30.14 0.79 -5.03
C ALA A 183 30.78 -0.07 -6.15
N ARG A 184 30.65 -1.41 -6.11
CA ARG A 184 31.15 -2.34 -7.13
C ARG A 184 29.99 -3.04 -7.87
N ASP A 185 30.36 -3.88 -8.82
CA ASP A 185 29.46 -4.68 -9.64
C ASP A 185 28.54 -5.57 -8.79
N ALA A 186 27.32 -5.80 -9.31
CA ALA A 186 26.27 -6.59 -8.67
C ALA A 186 26.78 -7.95 -8.15
N ASN A 187 27.58 -8.65 -8.95
CA ASN A 187 28.18 -9.94 -8.61
C ASN A 187 28.94 -9.92 -7.28
N THR A 188 29.66 -8.83 -6.97
CA THR A 188 30.39 -8.70 -5.69
C THR A 188 29.40 -8.59 -4.53
N ILE A 189 28.34 -7.79 -4.69
CA ILE A 189 27.31 -7.58 -3.65
C ILE A 189 26.52 -8.88 -3.42
N ILE A 190 26.18 -9.60 -4.50
CA ILE A 190 25.51 -10.91 -4.47
C ILE A 190 26.36 -11.94 -3.70
N HIS A 191 27.65 -12.03 -3.96
CA HIS A 191 28.54 -12.91 -3.19
C HIS A 191 28.56 -12.55 -1.69
N PHE A 192 28.56 -11.27 -1.33
CA PHE A 192 28.48 -10.84 0.07
C PHE A 192 27.11 -11.14 0.70
N LEU A 193 26.00 -10.92 -0.02
CA LEU A 193 24.65 -11.25 0.45
C LEU A 193 24.50 -12.75 0.70
N LEU A 194 24.88 -13.60 -0.26
CA LEU A 194 24.85 -15.06 -0.13
C LEU A 194 25.77 -15.56 0.99
N HIS A 195 26.94 -14.95 1.18
CA HIS A 195 27.83 -15.27 2.29
C HIS A 195 27.19 -14.93 3.65
N ARG A 196 26.60 -13.73 3.80
CA ARG A 196 25.88 -13.31 5.01
C ARG A 196 24.65 -14.20 5.28
N GLN A 197 23.91 -14.58 4.25
CA GLN A 197 22.76 -15.50 4.34
C GLN A 197 23.19 -16.89 4.82
N ARG A 198 24.32 -17.43 4.33
CA ARG A 198 24.91 -18.70 4.80
C ARG A 198 25.47 -18.62 6.22
N GLN A 199 25.88 -17.44 6.69
CA GLN A 199 26.33 -17.21 8.06
C GLN A 199 25.17 -17.08 9.05
N ALA A 200 23.95 -16.80 8.59
CA ALA A 200 22.79 -16.84 9.46
C ALA A 200 22.56 -18.26 9.99
N PRO A 201 22.23 -18.43 11.29
CA PRO A 201 22.04 -19.75 11.86
C PRO A 201 20.89 -20.47 11.15
N VAL A 202 21.24 -21.53 10.42
CA VAL A 202 20.27 -22.41 9.75
C VAL A 202 19.49 -23.14 10.83
N SER A 203 18.29 -22.67 11.13
CA SER A 203 17.46 -23.17 12.24
C SER A 203 17.01 -24.63 12.08
N HIS A 204 17.33 -25.27 10.95
CA HIS A 204 17.12 -26.68 10.67
C HIS A 204 18.36 -27.51 11.04
N LYS A 205 18.49 -27.92 12.32
CA LYS A 205 18.93 -29.30 12.69
C LYS A 205 18.94 -29.61 14.19
N THR A 206 19.16 -28.64 15.07
CA THR A 206 19.10 -28.86 16.54
C THR A 206 17.67 -28.81 17.07
N ALA A 207 16.76 -29.55 16.43
CA ALA A 207 15.34 -29.66 16.79
C ALA A 207 15.08 -30.68 17.92
N SER A 208 16.10 -30.96 18.74
CA SER A 208 16.06 -31.92 19.84
C SER A 208 16.65 -31.27 21.09
N ALA A 209 15.79 -31.00 22.07
CA ALA A 209 16.12 -30.48 23.40
C ALA A 209 16.87 -29.15 23.46
N SER A 210 16.16 -28.03 23.31
CA SER A 210 15.83 -27.18 24.48
C SER A 210 14.99 -25.94 24.13
N VAL A 211 14.11 -25.58 25.06
CA VAL A 211 13.27 -24.36 25.14
C VAL A 211 12.48 -23.96 23.89
N ASN A 212 11.19 -24.33 23.87
CA ASN A 212 10.16 -23.63 23.08
C ASN A 212 9.93 -22.23 23.67
N VAL A 213 10.85 -21.28 23.46
CA VAL A 213 10.55 -19.86 23.69
C VAL A 213 9.60 -19.41 22.59
N ASN A 214 8.41 -18.95 22.99
CA ASN A 214 7.29 -18.59 22.12
C ASN A 214 7.74 -17.81 20.87
N SER A 215 7.55 -18.41 19.69
CA SER A 215 7.91 -17.79 18.41
C SER A 215 7.07 -16.55 18.12
N SER A 216 5.77 -16.58 18.47
CA SER A 216 4.84 -15.45 18.35
C SER A 216 5.34 -14.23 19.12
N ASP A 217 5.63 -14.35 20.42
CA ASP A 217 6.08 -13.26 21.28
C ASP A 217 7.31 -12.54 20.71
N THR A 218 8.27 -13.30 20.14
CA THR A 218 9.48 -12.71 19.53
C THR A 218 9.20 -12.01 18.19
N PHE A 219 8.16 -12.41 17.45
CA PHE A 219 7.70 -11.69 16.26
C PHE A 219 6.87 -10.45 16.62
N GLU A 220 5.94 -10.56 17.56
CA GLU A 220 5.10 -9.46 18.04
C GLU A 220 5.93 -8.35 18.66
N ASN A 221 6.97 -8.69 19.43
CA ASN A 221 7.93 -7.72 19.94
C ASN A 221 8.74 -7.06 18.80
N ALA A 222 9.07 -7.77 17.71
CA ALA A 222 9.70 -7.17 16.54
C ALA A 222 8.75 -6.22 15.77
N VAL A 223 7.45 -6.54 15.70
CA VAL A 223 6.41 -5.66 15.13
C VAL A 223 6.28 -4.38 15.96
N LYS A 224 6.18 -4.48 17.29
CA LYS A 224 6.11 -3.32 18.21
C LYS A 224 7.30 -2.36 18.07
N HIS A 225 8.48 -2.85 17.67
CA HIS A 225 9.68 -2.04 17.44
C HIS A 225 9.88 -1.58 15.96
N CYS A 226 8.92 -1.85 15.05
CA CYS A 226 9.03 -1.40 13.66
C CYS A 226 8.85 0.12 13.53
N LYS A 227 9.92 0.82 13.10
CA LYS A 227 9.94 2.29 12.99
C LYS A 227 9.23 2.86 11.75
N ASN A 228 8.93 2.02 10.76
CA ASN A 228 8.28 2.40 9.50
C ASN A 228 7.67 1.17 8.80
N LEU A 229 6.80 1.45 7.83
CA LEU A 229 6.09 0.44 7.06
C LEU A 229 7.03 -0.46 6.23
N SER A 230 8.15 0.05 5.74
CA SER A 230 9.13 -0.75 4.96
C SER A 230 9.78 -1.84 5.82
N PHE A 231 10.06 -1.55 7.10
CA PHE A 231 10.57 -2.54 8.05
C PHE A 231 9.51 -3.61 8.33
N LEU A 232 8.25 -3.21 8.50
CA LEU A 232 7.14 -4.15 8.68
C LEU A 232 6.94 -5.04 7.44
N LYS A 233 6.96 -4.45 6.23
CA LYS A 233 6.92 -5.19 4.95
C LYS A 233 8.01 -6.26 4.87
N ARG A 234 9.27 -5.93 5.20
CA ARG A 234 10.39 -6.91 5.22
C ARG A 234 10.25 -7.93 6.35
N LEU A 235 9.85 -7.52 7.55
CA LEU A 235 9.61 -8.42 8.70
C LEU A 235 8.55 -9.49 8.39
N CYS A 236 7.39 -9.08 7.87
CA CYS A 236 6.34 -10.02 7.44
C CYS A 236 6.86 -10.95 6.32
N LEU A 237 7.54 -10.40 5.31
CA LEU A 237 8.10 -11.17 4.19
C LEU A 237 9.06 -12.28 4.67
N HIS A 238 9.98 -11.96 5.59
CA HIS A 238 10.90 -12.95 6.16
C HIS A 238 10.18 -14.08 6.90
N SER A 239 9.13 -13.77 7.67
CA SER A 239 8.34 -14.80 8.37
C SER A 239 7.71 -15.77 7.36
N PHE A 240 7.00 -15.26 6.34
CA PHE A 240 6.39 -16.11 5.30
C PHE A 240 7.40 -16.94 4.51
N SER A 241 8.53 -16.35 4.08
CA SER A 241 9.55 -17.05 3.30
C SER A 241 10.26 -18.16 4.07
N SER A 242 10.19 -18.16 5.41
CA SER A 242 10.93 -19.11 6.24
C SER A 242 10.31 -20.50 6.34
N GLY A 243 9.05 -20.68 5.91
CA GLY A 243 8.32 -21.96 6.02
C GLY A 243 8.01 -22.41 7.46
N HIS A 244 8.46 -21.68 8.47
CA HIS A 244 8.11 -21.91 9.87
C HIS A 244 6.70 -21.38 10.17
N GLU A 245 6.04 -22.03 11.13
CA GLU A 245 4.86 -21.60 11.91
C GLU A 245 4.08 -20.41 11.31
N ALA A 246 2.96 -20.73 10.64
CA ALA A 246 2.10 -19.74 10.01
C ALA A 246 1.75 -18.59 10.96
N ILE A 247 1.90 -17.35 10.48
CA ILE A 247 1.69 -16.12 11.28
C ILE A 247 0.34 -16.22 12.00
N THR A 248 0.40 -16.23 13.34
CA THR A 248 -0.76 -16.47 14.20
C THR A 248 -1.78 -15.34 14.07
N PRO A 249 -3.08 -15.58 14.37
CA PRO A 249 -4.06 -14.50 14.47
C PRO A 249 -3.59 -13.37 15.40
N ALA A 250 -3.03 -13.71 16.57
CA ALA A 250 -2.44 -12.75 17.51
C ALA A 250 -1.30 -11.90 16.88
N SER A 251 -0.43 -12.52 16.07
CA SER A 251 0.59 -11.78 15.31
C SER A 251 -0.02 -10.83 14.27
N MET A 252 -1.15 -11.20 13.64
CA MET A 252 -1.89 -10.31 12.73
C MET A 252 -2.62 -9.18 13.47
N ASP A 253 -3.14 -9.43 14.67
CA ASP A 253 -3.75 -8.42 15.53
C ASP A 253 -2.71 -7.42 16.05
N CYS A 254 -1.49 -7.89 16.35
CA CYS A 254 -0.34 -7.03 16.65
C CYS A 254 0.08 -6.16 15.45
N ILE A 255 0.00 -6.70 14.23
CA ILE A 255 0.20 -5.93 12.98
C ILE A 255 -0.91 -4.87 12.81
N ALA A 256 -2.17 -5.21 13.10
CA ALA A 256 -3.29 -4.28 13.04
C ALA A 256 -3.14 -3.12 14.05
N GLY A 257 -2.73 -3.42 15.29
CA GLY A 257 -2.40 -2.42 16.31
C GLY A 257 -1.26 -1.49 15.89
N TRP A 258 -0.21 -2.02 15.26
CA TRP A 258 0.86 -1.19 14.70
C TRP A 258 0.33 -0.22 13.62
N PHE A 259 -0.61 -0.66 12.78
CA PHE A 259 -1.22 0.22 11.79
C PHE A 259 -2.05 1.34 12.42
N THR A 260 -2.85 1.07 13.46
CA THR A 260 -3.63 2.12 14.15
C THR A 260 -2.71 3.14 14.84
N ASP A 261 -1.67 2.68 15.52
CA ASP A 261 -0.70 3.56 16.19
C ASP A 261 0.11 4.39 15.19
N SER A 262 0.58 3.76 14.10
CA SER A 262 1.36 4.45 13.06
C SER A 262 0.50 5.47 12.29
N LYS A 263 -0.76 5.15 11.97
CA LYS A 263 -1.71 6.06 11.30
C LYS A 263 -1.97 7.32 12.14
N ARG A 264 -2.16 7.18 13.45
CA ARG A 264 -2.33 8.30 14.40
C ARG A 264 -1.14 9.27 14.39
N ASN A 265 0.07 8.78 14.13
CA ASN A 265 1.29 9.59 14.11
C ASN A 265 1.65 10.16 12.73
N LYS A 266 1.12 9.59 11.62
CA LYS A 266 1.53 9.92 10.24
C LYS A 266 0.37 9.82 9.23
N PRO A 267 -0.66 10.68 9.32
CA PRO A 267 -1.72 10.73 8.31
C PRO A 267 -1.15 11.18 6.96
N SER A 268 -1.15 10.30 5.96
CA SER A 268 -0.72 10.62 4.59
C SER A 268 -1.34 9.64 3.58
N ARG A 269 -1.95 10.16 2.51
CA ARG A 269 -2.59 9.34 1.46
C ARG A 269 -1.61 8.33 0.83
N SER A 270 -0.34 8.70 0.69
CA SER A 270 0.73 7.83 0.20
C SER A 270 1.01 6.66 1.17
N TYR A 271 1.08 6.94 2.48
CA TYR A 271 1.22 5.91 3.50
C TYR A 271 0.01 4.97 3.53
N ASP A 272 -1.21 5.50 3.52
CA ASP A 272 -2.43 4.69 3.57
C ASP A 272 -2.57 3.78 2.33
N GLN A 273 -2.24 4.26 1.12
CA GLN A 273 -2.17 3.42 -0.08
C GLN A 273 -1.16 2.28 0.07
N ASP A 274 0.03 2.58 0.56
CA ASP A 274 1.10 1.59 0.67
C ASP A 274 0.90 0.62 1.85
N ALA A 275 0.12 1.03 2.86
CA ALA A 275 -0.40 0.22 3.95
C ALA A 275 -1.49 -0.73 3.45
N LEU A 276 -2.49 -0.24 2.72
CA LEU A 276 -3.56 -1.05 2.13
C LEU A 276 -3.01 -2.15 1.22
N LYS A 277 -1.98 -1.84 0.41
CA LYS A 277 -1.24 -2.85 -0.38
C LYS A 277 -0.61 -3.94 0.51
N LEU A 278 -0.06 -3.62 1.68
CA LEU A 278 0.44 -4.66 2.59
C LEU A 278 -0.72 -5.46 3.19
N VAL A 279 -1.74 -4.79 3.74
CA VAL A 279 -2.89 -5.44 4.38
C VAL A 279 -3.59 -6.39 3.42
N ASN A 280 -3.86 -5.99 2.18
CA ASN A 280 -4.46 -6.88 1.17
C ASN A 280 -3.56 -8.10 0.86
N ASN A 281 -2.25 -7.91 0.73
CA ASN A 281 -1.31 -9.03 0.56
C ASN A 281 -1.26 -9.98 1.78
N LEU A 282 -1.55 -9.50 2.99
CA LEU A 282 -1.69 -10.34 4.20
C LEU A 282 -3.05 -11.07 4.20
N THR A 283 -4.15 -10.36 3.97
CA THR A 283 -5.53 -10.90 3.92
C THR A 283 -5.67 -11.98 2.84
N MET A 284 -5.19 -11.72 1.61
CA MET A 284 -5.23 -12.70 0.52
C MET A 284 -4.36 -13.93 0.81
N ARG A 285 -3.26 -13.77 1.58
CA ARG A 285 -2.47 -14.92 2.05
C ARG A 285 -3.22 -15.75 3.09
N GLN A 286 -3.91 -15.12 4.04
CA GLN A 286 -4.76 -15.84 5.01
C GLN A 286 -5.85 -16.65 4.30
N LEU A 287 -6.58 -16.01 3.37
CA LEU A 287 -7.57 -16.66 2.51
C LEU A 287 -6.97 -17.87 1.76
N SER A 288 -5.83 -17.70 1.09
CA SER A 288 -5.19 -18.79 0.32
C SER A 288 -4.65 -19.94 1.18
N GLY A 289 -4.28 -19.66 2.44
CA GLY A 289 -3.70 -20.63 3.36
C GLY A 289 -4.72 -21.35 4.23
N ASN A 290 -6.01 -21.02 4.13
CA ASN A 290 -7.06 -21.39 5.10
C ASN A 290 -6.70 -21.09 6.56
N THR A 291 -5.83 -20.10 6.81
CA THR A 291 -5.57 -19.63 8.17
C THR A 291 -6.65 -18.62 8.54
N GLY A 292 -7.23 -18.77 9.74
CA GLY A 292 -8.33 -17.93 10.19
C GLY A 292 -8.01 -16.44 10.04
N LEU A 293 -8.89 -15.72 9.36
CA LEU A 293 -8.77 -14.28 9.11
C LEU A 293 -8.69 -13.50 10.43
N SER A 294 -7.81 -12.50 10.52
CA SER A 294 -7.82 -11.59 11.67
C SER A 294 -8.97 -10.57 11.51
N PRO A 295 -9.86 -10.43 12.51
CA PRO A 295 -10.89 -9.39 12.49
C PRO A 295 -10.25 -8.00 12.47
N SER A 296 -9.22 -7.79 13.30
CA SER A 296 -8.50 -6.53 13.45
C SER A 296 -7.85 -6.08 12.14
N LEU A 297 -7.16 -7.00 11.46
CA LEU A 297 -6.49 -6.72 10.18
C LEU A 297 -7.51 -6.42 9.07
N SER A 298 -8.65 -7.12 9.07
CA SER A 298 -9.73 -6.90 8.10
C SER A 298 -10.42 -5.54 8.31
N ARG A 299 -10.65 -5.13 9.56
CA ARG A 299 -11.14 -3.79 9.94
C ARG A 299 -10.15 -2.68 9.57
N VAL A 300 -8.85 -2.91 9.77
CA VAL A 300 -7.79 -1.96 9.33
C VAL A 300 -7.77 -1.84 7.81
N GLY A 301 -7.90 -2.94 7.06
CA GLY A 301 -8.02 -2.92 5.61
C GLY A 301 -9.22 -2.11 5.13
N LEU A 302 -10.39 -2.33 5.76
CA LEU A 302 -11.61 -1.56 5.51
C LEU A 302 -11.44 -0.05 5.80
N SER A 303 -10.88 0.31 6.95
CA SER A 303 -10.60 1.71 7.30
C SER A 303 -9.61 2.37 6.34
N LEU A 304 -8.58 1.66 5.88
CA LEU A 304 -7.64 2.17 4.89
C LEU A 304 -8.28 2.34 3.49
N ALA A 305 -9.14 1.40 3.07
CA ALA A 305 -9.89 1.52 1.83
C ALA A 305 -10.87 2.72 1.85
N ALA A 306 -11.56 2.91 2.98
CA ALA A 306 -12.48 4.02 3.21
C ALA A 306 -11.77 5.38 3.22
N ASN A 307 -10.67 5.52 3.98
CA ASN A 307 -9.83 6.73 4.01
C ASN A 307 -9.26 7.14 2.65
N LEU A 308 -9.18 6.22 1.68
CA LEU A 308 -8.68 6.47 0.34
C LEU A 308 -9.80 6.72 -0.68
N ALA A 309 -11.06 6.52 -0.28
CA ALA A 309 -12.26 6.49 -1.11
C ALA A 309 -12.19 5.46 -2.26
N LEU A 310 -11.59 4.28 -2.02
CA LEU A 310 -11.40 3.25 -3.06
C LEU A 310 -12.56 2.24 -3.07
N LEU A 311 -13.63 2.55 -3.80
CA LEU A 311 -14.90 1.83 -3.73
C LEU A 311 -14.79 0.30 -3.89
N PRO A 312 -14.02 -0.26 -4.86
CA PRO A 312 -13.92 -1.72 -5.01
C PRO A 312 -13.23 -2.39 -3.82
N ALA A 313 -12.27 -1.71 -3.19
CA ALA A 313 -11.61 -2.21 -1.98
C ALA A 313 -12.52 -2.11 -0.75
N ILE A 314 -13.34 -1.06 -0.64
CA ILE A 314 -14.35 -0.94 0.42
C ILE A 314 -15.35 -2.10 0.31
N ILE A 315 -15.90 -2.36 -0.88
CA ILE A 315 -16.81 -3.48 -1.15
C ILE A 315 -16.17 -4.83 -0.81
N GLN A 316 -14.93 -5.08 -1.26
CA GLN A 316 -14.20 -6.31 -0.95
C GLN A 316 -14.03 -6.53 0.56
N TYR A 317 -13.60 -5.50 1.29
CA TYR A 317 -13.42 -5.61 2.75
C TYR A 317 -14.74 -5.64 3.52
N LEU A 318 -15.81 -5.05 3.01
CA LEU A 318 -17.17 -5.19 3.56
C LEU A 318 -17.64 -6.64 3.48
N HIS A 319 -17.57 -7.28 2.30
CA HIS A 319 -17.90 -8.70 2.14
C HIS A 319 -17.11 -9.60 3.09
N ILE A 320 -15.81 -9.36 3.24
CA ILE A 320 -14.97 -10.11 4.19
C ILE A 320 -15.44 -9.88 5.62
N CYS A 321 -15.60 -8.63 6.06
CA CYS A 321 -15.98 -8.32 7.44
C CYS A 321 -17.41 -8.74 7.80
N LEU A 322 -18.35 -8.72 6.84
CA LEU A 322 -19.75 -9.08 7.04
C LEU A 322 -19.96 -10.61 6.99
N SER A 323 -19.35 -11.30 6.02
CA SER A 323 -19.44 -12.77 5.91
C SER A 323 -18.78 -13.51 7.09
N GLN A 324 -17.76 -12.91 7.72
CA GLN A 324 -17.10 -13.45 8.91
C GLN A 324 -17.68 -12.92 10.24
N GLY A 325 -18.69 -12.04 10.22
CA GLY A 325 -19.28 -11.45 11.43
C GLY A 325 -18.35 -10.50 12.22
N PHE A 326 -17.27 -10.01 11.60
CA PHE A 326 -16.31 -9.07 12.22
C PHE A 326 -16.92 -7.68 12.46
N ILE A 327 -17.99 -7.35 11.76
CA ILE A 327 -18.85 -6.18 11.96
C ILE A 327 -20.26 -6.68 12.36
N GLY A 328 -20.93 -5.94 13.24
CA GLY A 328 -22.28 -6.26 13.73
C GLY A 328 -22.33 -6.85 15.14
N GLY A 329 -21.33 -7.64 15.56
CA GLY A 329 -21.35 -8.37 16.84
C GLY A 329 -21.16 -7.55 18.13
N SER A 330 -20.25 -6.57 18.15
CA SER A 330 -20.00 -5.70 19.32
C SER A 330 -20.76 -4.38 19.21
N THR A 331 -21.11 -3.76 20.34
CA THR A 331 -21.73 -2.42 20.42
C THR A 331 -20.73 -1.28 20.33
N GLU A 332 -19.53 -1.43 20.88
CA GLU A 332 -18.62 -0.30 21.17
C GLU A 332 -17.83 0.18 19.95
N ASP A 333 -17.37 -0.73 19.08
CA ASP A 333 -16.57 -0.39 17.88
C ASP A 333 -17.39 0.19 16.70
N LYS A 334 -18.73 0.19 16.80
CA LYS A 334 -19.63 0.43 15.67
C LYS A 334 -19.54 1.84 15.07
N PRO A 335 -19.97 2.91 15.74
CA PRO A 335 -20.27 4.19 15.07
C PRO A 335 -19.06 4.77 14.32
N ALA A 336 -17.87 4.80 14.94
CA ALA A 336 -16.66 5.31 14.30
C ALA A 336 -16.24 4.50 13.06
N THR A 337 -16.43 3.17 13.06
CA THR A 337 -16.14 2.33 11.89
C THR A 337 -17.18 2.51 10.79
N LEU A 338 -18.46 2.55 11.17
CA LEU A 338 -19.59 2.71 10.24
C LEU A 338 -19.57 4.07 9.55
N GLY A 339 -19.35 5.15 10.31
CA GLY A 339 -19.25 6.51 9.80
C GLY A 339 -18.12 6.66 8.79
N ALA A 340 -16.88 6.34 9.17
CA ALA A 340 -15.72 6.45 8.28
C ALA A 340 -15.87 5.62 6.99
N VAL A 341 -16.50 4.44 7.06
CA VAL A 341 -16.78 3.61 5.87
C VAL A 341 -17.85 4.24 4.99
N GLY A 342 -18.95 4.71 5.57
CA GLY A 342 -20.01 5.37 4.82
C GLY A 342 -19.57 6.68 4.19
N GLU A 343 -18.75 7.49 4.88
CA GLU A 343 -18.06 8.66 4.32
C GLU A 343 -17.17 8.27 3.13
N GLY A 344 -16.39 7.20 3.24
CA GLY A 344 -15.54 6.70 2.16
C GLY A 344 -16.35 6.26 0.92
N ILE A 345 -17.51 5.62 1.13
CA ILE A 345 -18.44 5.26 0.04
C ILE A 345 -19.06 6.53 -0.57
N LEU A 346 -19.56 7.45 0.25
CA LEU A 346 -20.12 8.73 -0.20
C LEU A 346 -19.10 9.53 -1.03
N GLN A 347 -17.84 9.56 -0.59
CA GLN A 347 -16.76 10.26 -1.29
C GLN A 347 -16.40 9.60 -2.63
N ALA A 348 -16.46 8.27 -2.72
CA ALA A 348 -16.19 7.54 -3.96
C ALA A 348 -17.35 7.61 -4.95
N LEU A 349 -18.61 7.52 -4.47
CA LEU A 349 -19.81 7.75 -5.31
C LEU A 349 -19.84 9.19 -5.86
N LYS A 350 -19.43 10.19 -5.06
CA LYS A 350 -19.25 11.59 -5.51
C LYS A 350 -18.05 11.78 -6.47
N GLN A 351 -17.18 10.78 -6.64
CA GLN A 351 -16.09 10.74 -7.63
C GLN A 351 -16.44 9.87 -8.86
N GLY A 352 -17.63 9.26 -8.88
CA GLY A 352 -18.13 8.47 -10.00
C GLY A 352 -17.71 6.99 -10.05
N ASP A 353 -16.94 6.51 -9.07
CA ASP A 353 -16.49 5.10 -8.96
C ASP A 353 -17.66 4.09 -8.98
N GLY A 354 -18.88 4.53 -8.62
CA GLY A 354 -20.09 3.71 -8.61
C GLY A 354 -20.71 3.42 -9.99
N SER A 355 -20.16 3.97 -11.08
CA SER A 355 -20.76 3.88 -12.43
C SER A 355 -20.64 2.49 -13.09
N ALA A 356 -19.87 1.56 -12.51
CA ALA A 356 -19.71 0.22 -13.05
C ALA A 356 -20.95 -0.65 -12.78
N ARG A 357 -21.41 -1.41 -13.80
CA ARG A 357 -22.67 -2.16 -13.72
C ARG A 357 -22.71 -3.13 -12.53
N GLY A 358 -23.72 -2.97 -11.68
CA GLY A 358 -23.97 -3.82 -10.51
C GLY A 358 -23.26 -3.33 -9.25
N THR A 359 -22.38 -2.33 -9.33
CA THR A 359 -21.69 -1.77 -8.16
C THR A 359 -22.65 -1.02 -7.25
N ARG A 360 -23.65 -0.29 -7.77
CA ARG A 360 -24.68 0.34 -6.92
C ARG A 360 -25.59 -0.71 -6.28
N LEU A 361 -25.96 -1.76 -7.03
CA LEU A 361 -26.80 -2.87 -6.53
C LEU A 361 -26.09 -3.68 -5.42
N GLU A 362 -24.80 -3.94 -5.59
CA GLU A 362 -23.96 -4.61 -4.59
C GLU A 362 -23.80 -3.76 -3.33
N LEU A 363 -23.58 -2.45 -3.47
CA LEU A 363 -23.59 -1.52 -2.33
C LEU A 363 -24.94 -1.50 -1.62
N PHE A 364 -26.05 -1.38 -2.34
CA PHE A 364 -27.40 -1.43 -1.75
C PHE A 364 -27.59 -2.73 -0.95
N THR A 365 -27.16 -3.87 -1.49
CA THR A 365 -27.20 -5.17 -0.81
C THR A 365 -26.37 -5.15 0.48
N LEU A 366 -25.12 -4.68 0.43
CA LEU A 366 -24.22 -4.59 1.58
C LEU A 366 -24.70 -3.61 2.66
N LEU A 367 -25.38 -2.53 2.28
CA LEU A 367 -25.90 -1.52 3.20
C LEU A 367 -27.16 -2.02 3.93
N THR A 368 -28.11 -2.60 3.18
CA THR A 368 -29.47 -2.91 3.64
C THR A 368 -29.67 -4.36 4.09
N GLY A 369 -28.83 -5.29 3.62
CA GLY A 369 -28.95 -6.74 3.86
C GLY A 369 -29.96 -7.44 2.95
N ARG A 370 -30.38 -6.79 1.86
CA ARG A 370 -31.45 -7.25 0.96
C ARG A 370 -30.89 -7.57 -0.42
N SER A 371 -31.34 -8.67 -1.02
CA SER A 371 -30.80 -9.17 -2.28
C SER A 371 -31.89 -9.79 -3.13
N LEU A 372 -31.89 -9.45 -4.43
CA LEU A 372 -32.76 -10.04 -5.46
C LEU A 372 -32.68 -11.58 -5.54
N ALA A 373 -31.61 -12.19 -5.00
CA ALA A 373 -31.33 -13.61 -5.14
C ALA A 373 -31.99 -14.51 -4.06
N GLY A 374 -32.63 -13.96 -3.01
CA GLY A 374 -33.36 -14.77 -2.04
C GLY A 374 -33.78 -14.06 -0.75
N SER A 375 -34.84 -14.59 -0.12
CA SER A 375 -35.48 -14.05 1.09
C SER A 375 -34.69 -14.20 2.40
N THR A 376 -33.44 -14.64 2.35
CA THR A 376 -32.57 -14.75 3.52
C THR A 376 -31.83 -13.42 3.76
N VAL A 377 -32.19 -12.71 4.83
CA VAL A 377 -31.52 -11.47 5.27
C VAL A 377 -30.01 -11.67 5.33
N GLN A 378 -29.26 -10.86 4.59
CA GLN A 378 -27.81 -10.92 4.54
C GLN A 378 -27.17 -10.03 5.62
N PRO A 379 -25.98 -10.39 6.15
CA PRO A 379 -25.24 -9.52 7.06
C PRO A 379 -24.90 -8.21 6.35
N SER A 380 -25.16 -7.08 7.01
CA SER A 380 -25.16 -5.76 6.39
C SER A 380 -24.55 -4.68 7.28
N LEU A 381 -24.09 -3.60 6.65
CA LEU A 381 -23.39 -2.50 7.32
C LEU A 381 -24.32 -1.73 8.28
N PHE A 382 -25.56 -1.49 7.87
CA PHE A 382 -26.54 -0.70 8.61
C PHE A 382 -27.75 -1.54 9.06
N GLY A 383 -28.25 -2.41 8.18
CA GLY A 383 -29.16 -3.51 8.50
C GLY A 383 -30.43 -3.14 9.27
N SER A 384 -31.00 -4.10 10.00
CA SER A 384 -32.21 -3.88 10.80
C SER A 384 -31.97 -2.98 12.02
N SER A 385 -30.72 -2.83 12.49
CA SER A 385 -30.39 -1.99 13.64
C SER A 385 -30.69 -0.50 13.43
N LEU A 386 -30.57 0.02 12.20
CA LEU A 386 -30.98 1.39 11.87
C LEU A 386 -32.50 1.58 11.65
N SER A 387 -33.29 0.51 11.75
CA SER A 387 -34.73 0.61 12.02
C SER A 387 -35.04 0.73 13.52
N SER A 388 -34.05 0.60 14.42
CA SER A 388 -34.20 0.95 15.83
C SER A 388 -33.86 2.42 16.05
N THR A 389 -34.71 3.13 16.78
CA THR A 389 -34.64 4.58 16.98
C THR A 389 -33.47 5.05 17.85
N GLU A 390 -32.75 4.12 18.47
CA GLU A 390 -31.61 4.35 19.38
C GLU A 390 -30.25 4.46 18.66
N GLY A 391 -30.21 4.28 17.34
CA GLY A 391 -28.99 4.36 16.54
C GLY A 391 -28.35 5.76 16.52
N ASP A 392 -27.01 5.77 16.54
CA ASP A 392 -26.12 6.94 16.48
C ASP A 392 -26.56 7.98 15.43
N PRO A 393 -26.62 9.28 15.78
CA PRO A 393 -27.15 10.31 14.90
C PRO A 393 -26.37 10.48 13.60
N ASP A 394 -25.05 10.46 13.68
CA ASP A 394 -24.19 10.86 12.57
C ASP A 394 -24.04 9.69 11.58
N THR A 395 -24.00 8.46 12.09
CA THR A 395 -24.15 7.21 11.33
C THR A 395 -25.49 7.16 10.56
N HIS A 396 -26.58 7.66 11.15
CA HIS A 396 -27.90 7.74 10.48
C HIS A 396 -27.89 8.74 9.33
N GLU A 397 -27.31 9.93 9.52
CA GLU A 397 -27.18 10.92 8.45
C GLU A 397 -26.40 10.35 7.25
N ILE A 398 -25.29 9.66 7.51
CA ILE A 398 -24.47 9.03 6.48
C ILE A 398 -25.27 7.95 5.71
N TYR A 399 -26.09 7.15 6.40
CA TYR A 399 -27.00 6.20 5.77
C TYR A 399 -28.06 6.87 4.88
N VAL A 400 -28.69 7.96 5.35
CA VAL A 400 -29.66 8.75 4.58
C VAL A 400 -29.04 9.35 3.32
N GLN A 401 -27.83 9.93 3.43
CA GLN A 401 -27.10 10.42 2.26
C GLN A 401 -26.74 9.29 1.26
N LEU A 402 -26.42 8.09 1.74
CA LEU A 402 -26.09 6.93 0.89
C LEU A 402 -27.31 6.42 0.10
N LEU A 403 -28.49 6.37 0.70
CA LEU A 403 -29.73 6.04 -0.01
C LEU A 403 -29.97 7.04 -1.16
N GLY A 404 -29.77 8.34 -0.90
CA GLY A 404 -29.87 9.39 -1.92
C GLY A 404 -28.88 9.24 -3.08
N GLN A 405 -27.61 8.92 -2.80
CA GLN A 405 -26.59 8.67 -3.84
C GLN A 405 -26.85 7.38 -4.66
N LEU A 406 -27.67 6.46 -4.16
CA LEU A 406 -28.05 5.22 -4.84
C LEU A 406 -29.36 5.33 -5.63
N GLY A 407 -30.15 6.40 -5.47
CA GLY A 407 -31.49 6.48 -6.06
C GLY A 407 -32.56 5.68 -5.28
N ALA A 408 -32.28 5.28 -4.04
CA ALA A 408 -33.15 4.44 -3.21
C ALA A 408 -34.28 5.24 -2.52
N TYR A 409 -35.17 5.83 -3.33
CA TYR A 409 -36.20 6.74 -2.84
C TYR A 409 -37.17 6.09 -1.85
N ARG A 410 -37.63 4.86 -2.10
CA ARG A 410 -38.67 4.26 -1.26
C ARG A 410 -38.10 3.92 0.12
N LEU A 411 -36.85 3.47 0.21
CA LEU A 411 -36.14 3.34 1.50
C LEU A 411 -35.95 4.69 2.21
N LEU A 412 -35.75 5.77 1.46
CA LEU A 412 -35.63 7.12 2.02
C LEU A 412 -36.95 7.56 2.68
N TRP A 413 -38.10 7.34 2.02
CA TRP A 413 -39.43 7.59 2.59
C TRP A 413 -39.74 6.69 3.81
N HIS A 414 -39.38 5.40 3.74
CA HIS A 414 -39.56 4.46 4.87
C HIS A 414 -38.67 4.78 6.08
N SER A 415 -37.44 5.25 5.87
CA SER A 415 -36.53 5.64 6.97
C SER A 415 -36.92 6.97 7.60
N TRP A 416 -37.55 7.88 6.85
CA TRP A 416 -38.23 9.05 7.40
C TRP A 416 -39.39 8.65 8.32
N ASN A 417 -40.37 7.89 7.81
CA ASN A 417 -41.62 7.58 8.51
C ASN A 417 -41.47 6.64 9.73
N LYS A 418 -40.31 6.01 9.91
CA LYS A 418 -39.94 5.30 11.15
C LYS A 418 -39.37 6.21 12.25
N GLY A 419 -39.05 7.47 11.93
CA GLY A 419 -38.51 8.43 12.89
C GLY A 419 -39.57 8.88 13.91
N THR A 420 -39.11 9.36 15.07
CA THR A 420 -39.95 10.21 15.93
C THR A 420 -39.97 11.63 15.38
N GLU A 421 -41.05 12.37 15.57
CA GLU A 421 -41.19 13.75 15.06
C GLU A 421 -40.04 14.68 15.51
N THR A 422 -39.61 14.53 16.76
CA THR A 422 -38.45 15.24 17.33
C THR A 422 -37.12 14.86 16.67
N ARG A 423 -36.99 13.61 16.17
CA ARG A 423 -35.84 13.16 15.37
C ARG A 423 -35.94 13.75 13.95
N MET A 424 -37.10 13.66 13.29
CA MET A 424 -37.32 14.21 11.93
C MET A 424 -36.87 15.68 11.82
N ARG A 425 -37.29 16.53 12.77
CA ARG A 425 -36.94 17.96 12.81
C ARG A 425 -35.43 18.26 12.82
N ARG A 426 -34.57 17.34 13.26
CA ARG A 426 -33.09 17.48 13.17
C ARG A 426 -32.55 17.11 11.79
N TYR A 427 -33.15 16.14 11.10
CA TYR A 427 -32.63 15.60 9.83
C TYR A 427 -33.29 16.15 8.57
N ILE A 428 -34.26 17.07 8.65
CA ILE A 428 -34.91 17.62 7.44
C ILE A 428 -33.90 18.09 6.39
N PRO A 429 -32.81 18.84 6.72
CA PRO A 429 -31.80 19.24 5.73
C PRO A 429 -31.07 18.06 5.08
N VAL A 430 -30.88 16.96 5.82
CA VAL A 430 -30.19 15.75 5.36
C VAL A 430 -31.08 14.95 4.41
N TYR A 431 -32.35 14.74 4.78
CA TYR A 431 -33.34 14.08 3.92
C TYR A 431 -33.65 14.91 2.67
N HIS A 432 -33.67 16.25 2.78
CA HIS A 432 -33.81 17.18 1.66
C HIS A 432 -32.64 17.06 0.68
N ALA A 433 -31.39 17.10 1.17
CA ALA A 433 -30.21 16.90 0.34
C ALA A 433 -30.15 15.50 -0.30
N ALA A 434 -30.54 14.46 0.46
CA ALA A 434 -30.63 13.09 -0.04
C ALA A 434 -31.74 12.93 -1.10
N LEU A 435 -32.88 13.63 -0.95
CA LEU A 435 -33.98 13.58 -1.91
C LEU A 435 -33.63 14.29 -3.22
N ILE A 436 -33.06 15.49 -3.16
CA ILE A 436 -32.56 16.19 -4.36
C ILE A 436 -31.56 15.31 -5.10
N ARG A 437 -30.62 14.68 -4.37
CA ARG A 437 -29.66 13.76 -5.00
C ARG A 437 -30.31 12.50 -5.58
N CYS A 438 -31.33 11.97 -4.92
CA CYS A 438 -32.11 10.85 -5.43
C CYS A 438 -32.82 11.23 -6.74
N ALA A 439 -33.42 12.41 -6.80
CA ALA A 439 -34.06 12.94 -8.00
C ALA A 439 -33.07 13.18 -9.15
N GLU A 440 -31.88 13.75 -8.88
CA GLU A 440 -30.78 13.85 -9.85
C GLU A 440 -30.46 12.47 -10.46
N VAL A 441 -30.09 11.52 -9.60
CA VAL A 441 -29.64 10.16 -9.99
C VAL A 441 -30.73 9.38 -10.75
N LEU A 442 -32.01 9.54 -10.40
CA LEU A 442 -33.12 8.87 -11.08
C LEU A 442 -33.47 9.55 -12.41
N ARG A 443 -33.51 10.89 -12.46
CA ARG A 443 -33.90 11.67 -13.66
C ARG A 443 -32.99 11.38 -14.85
N ASP A 444 -31.68 11.26 -14.62
CA ASP A 444 -30.69 11.06 -15.68
C ASP A 444 -30.90 9.72 -16.43
N ALA A 445 -31.60 8.77 -15.80
CA ALA A 445 -32.07 7.53 -16.43
C ALA A 445 -33.55 7.57 -16.85
N ASN A 446 -34.42 8.35 -16.20
CA ASN A 446 -35.87 8.24 -16.36
C ASN A 446 -36.36 8.46 -17.80
N ASN A 447 -35.69 9.35 -18.55
CA ASN A 447 -36.00 9.64 -19.95
C ASN A 447 -35.65 8.50 -20.96
N VAL A 448 -34.89 7.47 -20.54
CA VAL A 448 -34.36 6.43 -21.46
C VAL A 448 -34.53 5.01 -20.94
N ALA A 449 -34.37 4.80 -19.64
CA ALA A 449 -34.43 3.48 -19.00
C ALA A 449 -35.86 3.05 -18.61
N GLY A 450 -36.84 3.96 -18.64
CA GLY A 450 -38.22 3.66 -18.27
C GLY A 450 -38.38 3.20 -16.82
N LEU A 451 -37.67 3.85 -15.89
CA LEU A 451 -37.75 3.52 -14.47
C LEU A 451 -39.17 3.74 -13.96
N ASP A 452 -39.84 2.66 -13.56
CA ASP A 452 -41.10 2.77 -12.84
C ASP A 452 -40.83 3.20 -11.39
N CYS A 453 -40.66 4.51 -11.21
CA CYS A 453 -40.71 5.15 -9.90
C CYS A 453 -42.13 5.14 -9.31
N THR A 454 -43.18 5.04 -10.16
CA THR A 454 -44.59 5.23 -9.79
C THR A 454 -45.19 4.08 -9.00
N THR A 455 -44.69 2.85 -9.17
CA THR A 455 -45.06 1.75 -8.29
C THR A 455 -44.46 1.90 -6.90
N ALA A 456 -45.33 1.79 -5.91
CA ALA A 456 -45.00 1.55 -4.51
C ALA A 456 -46.06 0.60 -3.95
N THR A 457 -45.79 0.08 -2.75
CA THR A 457 -46.68 -0.89 -2.09
C THR A 457 -46.99 -0.52 -0.64
N GLY A 458 -46.19 0.35 -0.02
CA GLY A 458 -46.24 0.65 1.40
C GLY A 458 -45.67 -0.47 2.27
N ASP A 459 -45.32 -1.62 1.68
CA ASP A 459 -44.57 -2.68 2.33
C ASP A 459 -43.07 -2.45 2.13
N LEU A 460 -42.36 -2.31 3.25
CA LEU A 460 -40.93 -2.02 3.27
C LEU A 460 -40.09 -3.03 2.50
N GLU A 461 -40.48 -4.32 2.43
CA GLU A 461 -39.67 -5.35 1.79
C GLU A 461 -39.81 -5.27 0.26
N ARG A 462 -41.05 -5.22 -0.24
CA ARG A 462 -41.35 -5.05 -1.67
C ARG A 462 -40.86 -3.71 -2.21
N ASP A 463 -41.03 -2.63 -1.43
CA ASP A 463 -40.55 -1.31 -1.84
C ASP A 463 -39.02 -1.27 -1.97
N ALA A 464 -38.29 -2.14 -1.26
CA ALA A 464 -36.85 -2.32 -1.45
C ALA A 464 -36.49 -3.21 -2.64
N GLU A 465 -37.34 -4.17 -3.01
CA GLU A 465 -37.18 -4.92 -4.26
C GLU A 465 -37.38 -4.01 -5.48
N LEU A 466 -38.35 -3.09 -5.42
CA LEU A 466 -38.55 -2.05 -6.43
C LEU A 466 -37.36 -1.08 -6.53
N ASP A 467 -36.79 -0.64 -5.39
CA ASP A 467 -35.57 0.17 -5.39
C ASP A 467 -34.35 -0.62 -5.95
N MET A 468 -34.19 -1.92 -5.64
CA MET A 468 -33.15 -2.76 -6.26
C MET A 468 -33.31 -2.89 -7.78
N HIS A 469 -34.55 -3.04 -8.28
CA HIS A 469 -34.82 -3.10 -9.71
C HIS A 469 -34.55 -1.76 -10.42
N ALA A 470 -34.90 -0.63 -9.79
CA ALA A 470 -34.54 0.70 -10.28
C ALA A 470 -33.02 0.88 -10.36
N ILE A 471 -32.28 0.39 -9.37
CA ILE A 471 -30.81 0.45 -9.33
C ILE A 471 -30.13 -0.43 -10.39
N ASP A 472 -30.60 -1.65 -10.65
CA ASP A 472 -30.04 -2.48 -11.74
C ASP A 472 -30.37 -1.89 -13.12
N ALA A 473 -31.56 -1.31 -13.30
CA ALA A 473 -31.92 -0.60 -14.54
C ALA A 473 -31.03 0.65 -14.77
N LEU A 474 -30.77 1.43 -13.72
CA LEU A 474 -29.85 2.58 -13.72
C LEU A 474 -28.41 2.16 -14.05
N ASP A 475 -27.88 1.13 -13.38
CA ASP A 475 -26.54 0.59 -13.63
C ASP A 475 -26.41 -0.03 -15.03
N ALA A 476 -27.45 -0.67 -15.54
CA ALA A 476 -27.50 -1.20 -16.92
C ALA A 476 -27.52 -0.06 -17.96
N TYR A 477 -28.27 1.00 -17.71
CA TYR A 477 -28.33 2.18 -18.56
C TYR A 477 -26.98 2.91 -18.64
N HIS A 478 -26.37 3.23 -17.50
CA HIS A 478 -25.04 3.87 -17.47
C HIS A 478 -23.96 3.02 -18.18
N ALA A 479 -24.02 1.69 -18.06
CA ALA A 479 -23.09 0.79 -18.74
C ALA A 479 -23.34 0.62 -20.24
N SER A 480 -24.50 1.08 -20.75
CA SER A 480 -24.83 1.10 -22.19
C SER A 480 -24.59 2.46 -22.86
N SER A 481 -24.68 3.54 -22.08
CA SER A 481 -24.50 4.91 -22.56
C SER A 481 -23.03 5.26 -22.68
N THR A 482 -22.60 5.71 -23.86
CA THR A 482 -21.26 6.29 -24.02
C THR A 482 -21.15 7.59 -23.20
N PRO A 483 -20.12 7.76 -22.36
CA PRO A 483 -19.95 8.98 -21.55
C PRO A 483 -19.60 10.17 -22.45
N ALA A 484 -20.62 10.89 -22.89
CA ALA A 484 -20.48 12.11 -23.68
C ALA A 484 -20.10 13.32 -22.81
N GLU A 485 -20.63 13.36 -21.59
CA GLU A 485 -20.40 14.40 -20.57
C GLU A 485 -20.26 13.74 -19.18
N ASP A 486 -19.79 14.50 -18.19
CA ASP A 486 -19.64 14.01 -16.81
C ASP A 486 -21.03 13.85 -16.15
N PRO A 487 -21.48 12.61 -15.84
CA PRO A 487 -22.84 12.34 -15.38
C PRO A 487 -23.12 12.83 -13.94
N TYR A 488 -22.18 13.54 -13.32
CA TYR A 488 -22.36 14.14 -11.99
C TYR A 488 -22.24 15.66 -11.98
N ALA A 489 -22.04 16.30 -13.15
CA ALA A 489 -21.97 17.76 -13.28
C ALA A 489 -23.34 18.45 -13.23
N PHE A 490 -24.44 17.74 -13.52
CA PHE A 490 -25.77 18.35 -13.53
C PHE A 490 -26.23 18.71 -12.11
N ARG A 491 -26.72 19.93 -11.94
CA ARG A 491 -27.32 20.44 -10.71
C ARG A 491 -28.76 20.87 -11.00
N ILE A 492 -29.72 20.50 -10.15
CA ILE A 492 -31.10 20.99 -10.33
C ILE A 492 -31.14 22.48 -9.98
N GLU A 493 -31.18 23.34 -11.01
CA GLU A 493 -31.13 24.81 -10.85
C GLU A 493 -32.37 25.36 -10.15
N ASN A 494 -33.54 24.85 -10.54
CA ASN A 494 -34.81 25.06 -9.84
C ASN A 494 -35.00 23.97 -8.77
N ALA A 495 -34.08 23.91 -7.80
CA ALA A 495 -34.23 23.00 -6.66
C ALA A 495 -35.54 23.32 -5.91
N PRO A 496 -36.41 22.32 -5.65
CA PRO A 496 -37.68 22.56 -4.96
C PRO A 496 -37.46 23.11 -3.56
N SER A 497 -38.46 23.84 -3.07
CA SER A 497 -38.41 24.47 -1.76
C SER A 497 -38.39 23.44 -0.63
N MET A 498 -37.86 23.88 0.51
CA MET A 498 -37.80 23.08 1.72
C MET A 498 -39.21 22.66 2.19
N ASP A 499 -40.21 23.51 1.96
CA ASP A 499 -41.59 23.27 2.36
C ASP A 499 -42.28 22.24 1.44
N GLU A 500 -42.07 22.30 0.12
CA GLU A 500 -42.54 21.28 -0.84
C GLU A 500 -41.92 19.90 -0.54
N ILE A 501 -40.60 19.84 -0.30
CA ILE A 501 -39.92 18.60 0.11
C ILE A 501 -40.44 18.10 1.47
N THR A 502 -40.78 19.01 2.38
CA THR A 502 -41.41 18.63 3.66
C THR A 502 -42.79 18.03 3.42
N GLU A 503 -43.61 18.57 2.51
CA GLU A 503 -44.90 17.98 2.15
C GLU A 503 -44.76 16.57 1.56
N VAL A 504 -43.79 16.34 0.67
CA VAL A 504 -43.46 15.00 0.14
C VAL A 504 -43.21 13.99 1.25
N PHE A 505 -42.36 14.32 2.23
CA PHE A 505 -42.01 13.40 3.32
C PHE A 505 -43.08 13.30 4.41
N MET A 506 -43.89 14.35 4.63
CA MET A 506 -45.00 14.34 5.59
C MET A 506 -46.25 13.59 5.05
N SER A 507 -46.31 13.26 3.75
CA SER A 507 -47.37 12.40 3.24
C SER A 507 -47.23 10.98 3.80
N THR A 508 -48.27 10.56 4.53
CA THR A 508 -48.43 9.20 5.07
C THR A 508 -48.72 8.15 3.99
N ASN A 509 -48.90 8.56 2.73
CA ASN A 509 -49.13 7.67 1.60
C ASN A 509 -47.95 7.73 0.63
N ILE A 510 -47.14 6.67 0.62
CA ILE A 510 -45.97 6.56 -0.27
C ILE A 510 -46.32 6.78 -1.75
N HIS A 511 -47.52 6.44 -2.22
CA HIS A 511 -47.93 6.69 -3.61
C HIS A 511 -48.01 8.18 -3.95
N GLN A 512 -48.45 9.02 -3.01
CA GLN A 512 -48.50 10.48 -3.21
C GLN A 512 -47.08 11.05 -3.17
N ALA A 513 -46.26 10.61 -2.21
CA ALA A 513 -44.87 11.04 -2.09
C ALA A 513 -44.05 10.67 -3.35
N VAL A 514 -44.23 9.46 -3.87
CA VAL A 514 -43.72 8.98 -5.17
C VAL A 514 -44.18 9.86 -6.33
N ALA A 515 -45.48 10.17 -6.43
CA ALA A 515 -46.01 10.98 -7.53
C ALA A 515 -45.37 12.38 -7.55
N LEU A 516 -45.31 13.04 -6.40
CA LEU A 516 -44.66 14.34 -6.25
C LEU A 516 -43.17 14.29 -6.64
N VAL A 517 -42.45 13.22 -6.31
CA VAL A 517 -41.03 13.06 -6.71
C VAL A 517 -40.89 12.82 -8.22
N ASN A 518 -41.83 12.11 -8.85
CA ASN A 518 -41.87 12.00 -10.31
C ASN A 518 -42.18 13.35 -10.99
N ASP A 519 -43.06 14.17 -10.40
CA ASP A 519 -43.38 15.52 -10.87
C ASP A 519 -42.17 16.47 -10.72
N LEU A 520 -41.39 16.34 -9.65
CA LEU A 520 -40.11 17.03 -9.46
C LEU A 520 -39.05 16.60 -10.50
N ILE A 521 -38.93 15.29 -10.74
CA ILE A 521 -38.01 14.71 -11.73
C ILE A 521 -38.34 15.20 -13.16
N THR A 522 -39.62 15.29 -13.51
CA THR A 522 -40.07 15.70 -14.85
C THR A 522 -40.07 17.21 -15.06
N SER A 523 -40.51 18.01 -14.07
CA SER A 523 -40.47 19.47 -14.14
C SER A 523 -39.05 20.04 -14.22
N ALA A 524 -38.07 19.39 -13.57
CA ALA A 524 -36.65 19.74 -13.70
C ALA A 524 -36.06 19.50 -15.10
N GLY A 525 -36.77 18.81 -16.00
CA GLY A 525 -36.31 18.53 -17.37
C GLY A 525 -36.75 19.55 -18.43
N THR A 526 -37.82 20.31 -18.20
CA THR A 526 -38.44 21.16 -19.25
C THR A 526 -37.84 22.56 -19.36
N ALA A 527 -37.07 23.01 -18.37
CA ALA A 527 -36.48 24.36 -18.36
C ALA A 527 -35.26 24.51 -19.29
N SER A 528 -34.56 23.43 -19.61
CA SER A 528 -33.22 23.46 -20.23
C SER A 528 -33.20 23.54 -21.77
N THR A 529 -34.36 23.66 -22.44
CA THR A 529 -34.49 23.54 -23.91
C THR A 529 -35.13 24.77 -24.57
N LEU A 530 -35.01 25.95 -23.95
CA LEU A 530 -35.62 27.21 -24.38
C LEU A 530 -34.64 28.40 -24.52
N GLU A 531 -33.32 28.14 -24.53
CA GLU A 531 -32.27 29.10 -24.94
C GLU A 531 -31.64 28.70 -26.29
#